data_AF-U6D926-F1
#
_entry.id   AF-U6D926-F1
#
_cell.length_a   1.000
_cell.length_b   1.000
_cell.length_c   1.000
_cell.angle_alpha   90.00
_cell.angle_beta   90.00
_cell.angle_gamma   90.00
#
_symmetry.space_group_name_H-M   'P 1'
#
loop_
_entity.id
_entity.type
_entity.pdbx_description
1 polymer ?
#
loop_
_entity_poly.entity_id
_entity_poly.type
_entity_poly.pdbx_seq_one_letter_code
_entity_poly.pdbx_strand_id
1 'polypeptide(L)'
;ILRLVPFLQSFPPPTHLISSVFLFLVSVKLLPVDCESKTDKFCQAKQKAALLELLHELYNFLAIQAGNFECGNPEKLKSKCIPVMEAQEYLANVTGNSSAKFEAALTWILSSNKDVGIWLKGEDPSELVTTVDKVVCLESARPRMGVGCRLSRALFTAVTNVLIFFWCLAFLWGLLILLKYRWRKLEEEEQAMYEMVKKIIDVVQDHYVDWEQDMERYPYVGILHVRDTLIPPQSRRRMKRVWDRAVEFLASNESRIQTESHRVAGEDMLVWRWTKPSSFSDSER
;
A
#
# COMPACT_ATOMS: atom_id res chain seq x y z
N ILE A 1 35.70 -31.50 -63.74
CA ILE A 1 35.24 -30.85 -62.50
C ILE A 1 36.43 -30.02 -61.98
N LEU A 2 36.85 -28.99 -62.73
CA LEU A 2 36.60 -27.55 -62.52
C LEU A 2 37.33 -27.00 -61.27
N ARG A 3 38.65 -26.72 -61.35
CA ARG A 3 39.38 -25.47 -61.77
C ARG A 3 39.57 -24.50 -60.58
N LEU A 4 40.75 -24.30 -59.95
CA LEU A 4 42.06 -23.72 -60.38
C LEU A 4 41.98 -22.27 -60.95
N VAL A 5 42.52 -21.29 -60.17
CA VAL A 5 43.40 -20.07 -60.38
C VAL A 5 43.44 -19.45 -61.83
N PRO A 6 43.85 -18.17 -62.15
CA PRO A 6 44.72 -17.25 -61.39
C PRO A 6 44.71 -15.69 -61.68
N PHE A 7 45.59 -14.97 -60.94
CA PHE A 7 46.56 -13.90 -61.32
C PHE A 7 46.21 -12.43 -61.70
N LEU A 8 47.16 -11.55 -61.25
CA LEU A 8 47.57 -10.17 -61.61
C LEU A 8 47.19 -9.09 -60.56
N GLN A 9 48.07 -8.20 -60.04
CA GLN A 9 49.44 -7.82 -60.43
C GLN A 9 50.12 -6.92 -59.35
N SER A 10 51.43 -7.16 -59.12
CA SER A 10 52.55 -6.20 -58.87
C SER A 10 52.46 -5.02 -57.89
N PHE A 11 53.32 -5.00 -56.84
CA PHE A 11 54.08 -3.83 -56.37
C PHE A 11 55.44 -4.28 -55.70
N PRO A 12 56.53 -3.49 -55.74
CA PRO A 12 57.94 -3.92 -55.53
C PRO A 12 58.46 -3.76 -54.06
N PRO A 13 59.68 -4.24 -53.71
CA PRO A 13 60.12 -4.55 -52.33
C PRO A 13 60.71 -3.34 -51.53
N PRO A 14 60.91 -3.47 -50.19
CA PRO A 14 61.23 -2.34 -49.32
C PRO A 14 62.74 -2.06 -49.21
N THR A 15 63.10 -0.78 -49.09
CA THR A 15 64.46 -0.30 -48.79
C THR A 15 64.76 -0.32 -47.28
N HIS A 16 65.99 -0.73 -46.97
CA HIS A 16 66.54 -1.17 -45.67
C HIS A 16 66.70 -0.13 -44.55
N LEU A 17 66.03 1.02 -44.58
CA LEU A 17 66.29 2.12 -43.62
C LEU A 17 65.36 2.20 -42.41
N ILE A 18 64.26 1.44 -42.39
CA ILE A 18 63.28 1.50 -41.29
C ILE A 18 63.63 0.53 -40.14
N SER A 19 64.45 -0.50 -40.41
CA SER A 19 64.75 -1.55 -39.42
C SER A 19 65.64 -1.08 -38.26
N SER A 20 66.56 -0.14 -38.50
CA SER A 20 67.50 0.32 -37.46
C SER A 20 66.86 1.27 -36.45
N VAL A 21 65.91 2.11 -36.87
CA VAL A 21 65.20 3.02 -35.95
C VAL A 21 64.13 2.28 -35.15
N PHE A 22 63.50 1.24 -35.73
CA PHE A 22 62.52 0.43 -35.02
C PHE A 22 63.14 -0.48 -33.94
N LEU A 23 64.41 -0.89 -34.11
CA LEU A 23 65.10 -1.73 -33.11
C LEU A 23 65.64 -0.93 -31.90
N PHE A 24 65.88 0.38 -32.03
CA PHE A 24 66.29 1.20 -30.88
C PHE A 24 65.14 1.55 -29.91
N LEU A 25 63.88 1.40 -30.32
CA LEU A 25 62.71 1.66 -29.48
C LEU A 25 62.27 0.45 -28.63
N VAL A 26 62.86 -0.74 -28.84
CA VAL A 26 62.36 -2.01 -28.26
C VAL A 26 63.05 -2.43 -26.95
N SER A 27 63.93 -1.64 -26.33
CA SER A 27 64.54 -2.05 -25.05
C SER A 27 64.85 -0.94 -24.07
N VAL A 28 63.91 -0.01 -23.89
CA VAL A 28 63.74 0.60 -22.56
C VAL A 28 62.64 -0.18 -21.86
N LYS A 29 62.95 -1.39 -21.41
CA LYS A 29 62.20 -2.01 -20.31
C LYS A 29 62.39 -1.05 -19.14
N LEU A 30 61.39 -0.18 -18.89
CA LEU A 30 61.29 0.54 -17.64
C LEU A 30 61.31 -0.51 -16.54
N LEU A 31 62.46 -0.67 -15.89
CA LEU A 31 62.56 -1.39 -14.64
C LEU A 31 61.52 -0.77 -13.70
N PRO A 32 60.75 -1.58 -12.94
CA PRO A 32 59.80 -1.04 -11.98
C PRO A 32 60.58 -0.15 -11.03
N VAL A 33 60.34 1.16 -11.12
CA VAL A 33 60.95 2.13 -10.21
C VAL A 33 60.38 1.81 -8.83
N ASP A 34 61.28 1.36 -7.96
CA ASP A 34 60.98 1.11 -6.57
C ASP A 34 60.91 2.45 -5.84
N CYS A 35 59.69 2.83 -5.49
CA CYS A 35 59.37 4.14 -4.92
C CYS A 35 59.34 4.10 -3.38
N GLU A 36 59.83 3.01 -2.77
CA GLU A 36 59.74 2.79 -1.32
C GLU A 36 60.51 3.85 -0.50
N SER A 37 61.55 4.48 -1.06
CA SER A 37 62.41 5.46 -0.37
C SER A 37 62.54 6.84 -1.04
N LYS A 38 61.89 7.07 -2.20
CA LYS A 38 62.08 8.30 -2.99
C LYS A 38 60.83 9.18 -3.03
N THR A 39 61.00 10.46 -2.71
CA THR A 39 59.94 11.47 -2.66
C THR A 39 59.81 12.29 -3.96
N ASP A 40 60.17 11.72 -5.10
CA ASP A 40 60.03 12.40 -6.39
C ASP A 40 58.54 12.59 -6.76
N LYS A 41 58.22 13.66 -7.50
CA LYS A 41 56.84 13.95 -7.95
C LYS A 41 56.16 12.76 -8.63
N PHE A 42 56.93 11.97 -9.39
CA PHE A 42 56.45 10.75 -10.05
C PHE A 42 56.13 9.63 -9.04
N CYS A 43 57.01 9.38 -8.07
CA CYS A 43 56.79 8.38 -7.03
C CYS A 43 55.62 8.75 -6.11
N GLN A 44 55.47 10.04 -5.77
CA GLN A 44 54.32 10.53 -5.01
C GLN A 44 52.99 10.32 -5.76
N ALA A 45 52.98 10.57 -7.07
CA ALA A 45 51.80 10.30 -7.91
C ALA A 45 51.47 8.80 -7.96
N LYS A 46 52.48 7.95 -8.11
CA LYS A 46 52.32 6.48 -8.12
C LYS A 46 51.80 5.95 -6.78
N GLN A 47 52.33 6.44 -5.66
CA GLN A 47 51.88 6.07 -4.32
C GLN A 47 50.44 6.52 -4.05
N LYS A 48 50.08 7.73 -4.50
CA LYS A 48 48.70 8.23 -4.42
C LYS A 48 47.73 7.40 -5.27
N ALA A 49 48.16 6.94 -6.46
CA ALA A 49 47.36 6.05 -7.29
C ALA A 49 47.12 4.70 -6.61
N ALA A 50 48.17 4.08 -6.05
CA ALA A 50 48.05 2.83 -5.31
C ALA A 50 47.16 2.95 -4.05
N LEU A 51 47.24 4.08 -3.35
CA LEU A 51 46.35 4.38 -2.23
C LEU A 51 44.88 4.49 -2.69
N LEU A 52 44.62 5.20 -3.78
CA LEU A 52 43.28 5.35 -4.33
C LEU A 52 42.70 4.02 -4.82
N GLU A 53 43.52 3.17 -5.41
CA GLU A 53 43.14 1.82 -5.85
C GLU A 53 42.73 0.95 -4.65
N LEU A 54 43.52 0.96 -3.57
CA LEU A 54 43.19 0.26 -2.33
C LEU A 54 41.86 0.75 -1.73
N LEU A 55 41.68 2.08 -1.66
CA LEU A 55 40.44 2.69 -1.17
C LEU A 55 39.23 2.36 -2.05
N HIS A 56 39.43 2.26 -3.36
CA HIS A 56 38.37 1.90 -4.29
C HIS A 56 37.89 0.46 -4.08
N GLU A 57 38.81 -0.48 -3.90
CA GLU A 57 38.45 -1.87 -3.61
C GLU A 57 37.77 -2.03 -2.25
N LEU A 58 38.28 -1.34 -1.22
CA LEU A 58 37.62 -1.30 0.08
C LEU A 58 36.19 -0.77 -0.03
N TYR A 59 36.01 0.35 -0.74
CA TYR A 59 34.69 0.93 -0.95
C TYR A 59 33.75 -0.03 -1.70
N ASN A 60 34.23 -0.70 -2.75
CA ASN A 60 33.42 -1.65 -3.52
C ASN A 60 32.96 -2.82 -2.66
N PHE A 61 33.85 -3.39 -1.85
CA PHE A 61 33.52 -4.47 -0.92
C PHE A 61 32.45 -4.04 0.08
N LEU A 62 32.65 -2.90 0.77
CA LEU A 62 31.69 -2.37 1.75
C LEU A 62 30.35 -2.00 1.10
N ALA A 63 30.36 -1.50 -0.13
CA ALA A 63 29.15 -1.13 -0.87
C ALA A 63 28.33 -2.36 -1.28
N ILE A 64 28.99 -3.44 -1.71
CA ILE A 64 28.32 -4.71 -2.07
C ILE A 64 27.68 -5.31 -0.82
N GLN A 65 28.42 -5.37 0.30
CA GLN A 65 27.88 -5.99 1.50
C GLN A 65 26.73 -5.21 2.12
N ALA A 66 26.80 -3.88 2.15
CA ALA A 66 25.67 -3.06 2.55
C ALA A 66 24.46 -3.24 1.60
N GLY A 67 24.72 -3.40 0.30
CA GLY A 67 23.67 -3.71 -0.69
C GLY A 67 23.02 -5.06 -0.45
N ASN A 68 23.79 -6.11 -0.14
CA ASN A 68 23.29 -7.44 0.17
C ASN A 68 22.46 -7.45 1.47
N PHE A 69 22.90 -6.70 2.48
CA PHE A 69 22.15 -6.53 3.73
C PHE A 69 20.76 -5.94 3.49
N GLU A 70 20.66 -4.85 2.72
CA GLU A 70 19.36 -4.23 2.38
C GLU A 70 18.46 -5.12 1.52
N CYS A 71 19.05 -6.09 0.81
CA CYS A 71 18.36 -6.99 -0.12
C CYS A 71 17.91 -8.33 0.50
N GLY A 72 17.89 -8.43 1.83
CA GLY A 72 17.44 -9.62 2.54
C GLY A 72 18.55 -10.43 3.20
N ASN A 73 19.78 -9.90 3.23
CA ASN A 73 20.89 -10.40 4.03
C ASN A 73 21.22 -11.90 3.82
N PRO A 74 21.65 -12.29 2.60
CA PRO A 74 21.98 -13.69 2.28
C PRO A 74 23.12 -14.24 3.16
N GLU A 75 23.99 -13.38 3.66
CA GLU A 75 25.16 -13.73 4.47
C GLU A 75 24.93 -13.65 5.99
N LYS A 76 23.69 -13.38 6.44
CA LYS A 76 23.33 -13.26 7.87
C LYS A 76 24.21 -12.27 8.66
N LEU A 77 24.63 -11.17 8.05
CA LEU A 77 25.32 -10.10 8.75
C LEU A 77 24.44 -9.59 9.90
N LYS A 78 25.01 -9.43 11.09
CA LYS A 78 24.27 -8.92 12.26
C LYS A 78 23.93 -7.43 12.11
N SER A 79 24.72 -6.70 11.35
CA SER A 79 24.53 -5.26 11.12
C SER A 79 25.16 -4.83 9.79
N LYS A 80 24.83 -3.61 9.34
CA LYS A 80 25.45 -2.98 8.16
C LYS A 80 26.94 -2.64 8.37
N CYS A 81 27.40 -2.65 9.61
CA CYS A 81 28.78 -2.37 9.98
C CYS A 81 29.66 -3.63 9.84
N ILE A 82 30.76 -3.51 9.11
CA ILE A 82 31.73 -4.59 8.92
C ILE A 82 32.93 -4.37 9.84
N PRO A 83 33.37 -5.36 10.64
CA PRO A 83 34.55 -5.25 11.48
C PRO A 83 35.82 -4.93 10.68
N VAL A 84 36.70 -4.10 11.23
CA VAL A 84 37.96 -3.73 10.56
C VAL A 84 38.82 -4.95 10.20
N MET A 85 38.84 -5.97 11.07
CA MET A 85 39.61 -7.20 10.81
C MET A 85 39.14 -7.94 9.56
N GLU A 86 37.82 -8.01 9.33
CA GLU A 86 37.24 -8.70 8.17
C GLU A 86 37.54 -7.94 6.87
N ALA A 87 37.42 -6.60 6.91
CA ALA A 87 37.79 -5.76 5.78
C ALA A 87 39.29 -5.84 5.44
N GLN A 88 40.14 -5.93 6.47
CA GLN A 88 41.58 -6.07 6.30
C GLN A 88 41.96 -7.42 5.69
N GLU A 89 41.35 -8.51 6.16
CA GLU A 89 41.57 -9.85 5.61
C GLU A 89 41.17 -9.94 4.13
N TYR A 90 40.02 -9.35 3.77
CA TYR A 90 39.58 -9.29 2.38
C TYR A 90 40.59 -8.55 1.48
N LEU A 91 41.06 -7.38 1.91
CA LEU A 91 42.03 -6.58 1.14
C LEU A 91 43.40 -7.24 1.05
N ALA A 92 43.85 -7.93 2.11
CA ALA A 92 45.09 -8.70 2.09
C ALA A 92 45.02 -9.80 1.01
N ASN A 93 43.88 -10.48 0.89
CA ASN A 93 43.67 -11.54 -0.11
C ASN A 93 43.58 -11.00 -1.55
N VAL A 94 42.96 -9.83 -1.76
CA VAL A 94 42.76 -9.28 -3.12
C VAL A 94 43.98 -8.52 -3.62
N THR A 95 44.55 -7.63 -2.82
CA THR A 95 45.60 -6.70 -3.26
C THR A 95 47.01 -7.16 -2.88
N GLY A 96 47.14 -8.17 -2.00
CA GLY A 96 48.45 -8.63 -1.49
C GLY A 96 49.23 -7.56 -0.72
N ASN A 97 48.55 -6.50 -0.26
CA ASN A 97 49.16 -5.37 0.42
C ASN A 97 49.37 -5.64 1.91
N SER A 98 50.41 -5.04 2.50
CA SER A 98 50.71 -5.15 3.93
C SER A 98 49.68 -4.41 4.79
N SER A 99 49.48 -4.88 6.02
CA SER A 99 48.64 -4.21 7.04
C SER A 99 49.00 -2.74 7.23
N ALA A 100 50.28 -2.41 7.14
CA ALA A 100 50.78 -1.03 7.23
C ALA A 100 50.22 -0.10 6.14
N LYS A 101 49.99 -0.60 4.91
CA LYS A 101 49.37 0.20 3.84
C LYS A 101 47.89 0.45 4.09
N PHE A 102 47.21 -0.50 4.74
CA PHE A 102 45.80 -0.36 5.12
C PHE A 102 45.64 0.67 6.25
N GLU A 103 46.47 0.61 7.30
CA GLU A 103 46.46 1.63 8.36
C GLU A 103 46.84 3.02 7.84
N ALA A 104 47.81 3.11 6.92
CA ALA A 104 48.15 4.35 6.22
C ALA A 104 46.95 4.90 5.41
N ALA A 105 46.10 4.03 4.87
CA ALA A 105 44.89 4.45 4.17
C ALA A 105 43.80 4.95 5.13
N LEU A 106 43.61 4.29 6.27
CA LEU A 106 42.66 4.73 7.30
C LEU A 106 43.07 6.07 7.93
N THR A 107 44.36 6.24 8.26
CA THR A 107 44.91 7.53 8.74
C THR A 107 44.75 8.64 7.70
N TRP A 108 44.89 8.32 6.40
CA TRP A 108 44.62 9.28 5.34
C TRP A 108 43.15 9.68 5.28
N ILE A 109 42.19 8.75 5.43
CA ILE A 109 40.77 9.10 5.47
C ILE A 109 40.47 10.03 6.64
N LEU A 110 40.97 9.71 7.84
CA LEU A 110 40.77 10.51 9.05
C LEU A 110 41.35 11.93 8.92
N SER A 111 42.51 12.08 8.30
CA SER A 111 43.18 13.38 8.14
C SER A 111 42.68 14.22 6.97
N SER A 112 42.15 13.59 5.92
CA SER A 112 41.80 14.25 4.66
C SER A 112 40.46 15.00 4.73
N ASN A 113 39.60 14.73 5.72
CA ASN A 113 38.26 15.32 5.89
C ASN A 113 37.49 15.43 4.56
N LYS A 114 37.57 14.36 3.76
CA LYS A 114 36.91 14.24 2.46
C LYS A 114 35.94 13.06 2.51
N ASP A 115 34.76 13.26 1.94
CA ASP A 115 33.76 12.21 1.80
C ASP A 115 34.21 11.19 0.75
N VAL A 116 34.94 10.16 1.21
CA VAL A 116 35.36 9.02 0.38
C VAL A 116 34.26 7.96 0.25
N GLY A 117 33.12 8.17 0.92
CA GLY A 117 32.00 7.23 0.95
C GLY A 117 32.19 6.05 1.89
N ILE A 118 33.21 6.09 2.75
CA ILE A 118 33.50 5.10 3.80
C ILE A 118 33.37 5.81 5.15
N TRP A 119 32.48 5.32 6.00
CA TRP A 119 32.29 5.77 7.37
C TRP A 119 33.10 4.90 8.33
N LEU A 120 33.92 5.54 9.15
CA LEU A 120 34.65 4.90 10.25
C LEU A 120 33.84 5.10 11.52
N LYS A 121 33.43 4.00 12.16
CA LYS A 121 32.61 4.04 13.37
C LYS A 121 33.38 3.41 14.54
N GLY A 122 33.40 4.14 15.65
CA GLY A 122 34.01 3.71 16.90
C GLY A 122 33.09 2.81 17.72
N GLU A 123 33.58 2.39 18.87
CA GLU A 123 32.83 1.59 19.84
C GLU A 123 31.57 2.33 20.32
N ASP A 124 31.69 3.65 20.53
CA ASP A 124 30.58 4.54 20.83
C ASP A 124 30.11 5.31 19.58
N PRO A 125 28.81 5.26 19.22
CA PRO A 125 28.26 5.96 18.05
C PRO A 125 28.34 7.49 18.09
N SER A 126 28.65 8.06 19.26
CA SER A 126 28.55 9.51 19.54
C SER A 126 29.91 10.21 19.60
N GLU A 127 31.03 9.47 19.65
CA GLU A 127 32.37 10.04 19.72
C GLU A 127 33.02 10.06 18.32
N LEU A 128 33.57 11.22 17.94
CA LEU A 128 34.32 11.35 16.69
C LEU A 128 35.61 10.54 16.78
N VAL A 129 35.78 9.57 15.89
CA VAL A 129 36.99 8.74 15.83
C VAL A 129 38.17 9.60 15.38
N THR A 130 39.14 9.82 16.28
CA THR A 130 40.34 10.63 16.04
C THR A 130 41.60 9.80 15.79
N THR A 131 41.59 8.50 16.10
CA THR A 131 42.71 7.56 15.93
C THR A 131 42.24 6.24 15.31
N VAL A 132 43.12 5.56 14.57
CA VAL A 132 42.81 4.30 13.86
C VAL A 132 42.48 3.16 14.84
N ASP A 133 43.13 3.15 16.02
CA ASP A 133 42.90 2.13 17.06
C ASP A 133 41.48 2.15 17.64
N LYS A 134 40.77 3.27 17.50
CA LYS A 134 39.38 3.43 17.94
C LYS A 134 38.36 3.02 16.86
N VAL A 135 38.79 2.66 15.65
CA VAL A 135 37.89 2.24 14.57
C VAL A 135 37.48 0.79 14.83
N VAL A 136 36.22 0.56 15.17
CA VAL A 136 35.68 -0.79 15.40
C VAL A 136 35.09 -1.36 14.11
N CYS A 137 34.42 -0.51 13.33
CA CYS A 137 33.74 -0.95 12.13
C CYS A 137 33.71 0.09 11.00
N LEU A 138 33.60 -0.44 9.79
CA LEU A 138 33.54 0.29 8.53
C LEU A 138 32.14 0.14 7.92
N GLU A 139 31.60 1.24 7.42
CA GLU A 139 30.29 1.26 6.78
C GLU A 139 30.35 2.03 5.45
N SER A 140 29.68 1.53 4.42
CA SER A 140 29.57 2.28 3.16
C SER A 140 28.44 3.31 3.22
N ALA A 141 28.74 4.52 2.75
CA ALA A 141 27.76 5.60 2.63
C ALA A 141 26.70 5.29 1.56
N ARG A 142 27.07 4.55 0.51
CA ARG A 142 26.17 4.18 -0.59
C ARG A 142 26.17 2.67 -0.82
N PRO A 143 25.08 1.97 -0.48
CA PRO A 143 24.94 0.55 -0.76
C PRO A 143 24.78 0.32 -2.27
N ARG A 144 25.50 -0.66 -2.80
CA ARG A 144 25.40 -1.07 -4.20
C ARG A 144 24.51 -2.32 -4.30
N MET A 145 23.22 -2.08 -4.48
CA MET A 145 22.25 -3.17 -4.66
C MET A 145 22.41 -3.88 -6.01
N GLY A 146 22.42 -5.21 -6.01
CA GLY A 146 22.38 -6.03 -7.21
C GLY A 146 21.10 -5.85 -8.03
N VAL A 147 21.16 -6.15 -9.33
CA VAL A 147 20.04 -5.94 -10.28
C VAL A 147 18.78 -6.75 -9.91
N GLY A 148 18.96 -7.97 -9.40
CA GLY A 148 17.84 -8.84 -9.01
C GLY A 148 17.02 -8.27 -7.85
N CYS A 149 17.69 -7.71 -6.84
CA CYS A 149 17.03 -7.07 -5.71
C CYS A 149 16.28 -5.79 -6.11
N ARG A 150 16.88 -4.97 -6.99
CA ARG A 150 16.20 -3.78 -7.54
C ARG A 150 14.93 -4.16 -8.30
N LEU A 151 15.01 -5.19 -9.13
CA LEU A 151 13.88 -5.67 -9.91
C LEU A 151 12.80 -6.28 -9.00
N SER A 152 13.18 -7.13 -8.04
CA SER A 152 12.25 -7.74 -7.09
C SER A 152 11.50 -6.68 -6.29
N ARG A 153 12.19 -5.67 -5.77
CA ARG A 153 11.58 -4.58 -5.01
C ARG A 153 10.66 -3.72 -5.86
N ALA A 154 11.05 -3.42 -7.10
CA ALA A 154 10.21 -2.68 -8.05
C ALA A 154 8.94 -3.48 -8.41
N LEU A 155 9.08 -4.77 -8.71
CA LEU A 155 7.97 -5.66 -9.02
C LEU A 155 7.01 -5.80 -7.84
N PHE A 156 7.54 -6.03 -6.62
CA PHE A 156 6.72 -6.14 -5.43
C PHE A 156 5.92 -4.86 -5.19
N THR A 157 6.58 -3.70 -5.28
CA THR A 157 5.90 -2.39 -5.13
C THR A 157 4.81 -2.20 -6.18
N ALA A 158 5.08 -2.52 -7.45
CA ALA A 158 4.11 -2.42 -8.52
C ALA A 158 2.90 -3.35 -8.28
N VAL A 159 3.16 -4.61 -7.92
CA VAL A 159 2.11 -5.60 -7.63
C VAL A 159 1.27 -5.18 -6.44
N THR A 160 1.89 -4.74 -5.33
CA THR A 160 1.18 -4.27 -4.14
C THR A 160 0.28 -3.08 -4.48
N ASN A 161 0.78 -2.10 -5.23
CA ASN A 161 -0.02 -0.93 -5.63
C ASN A 161 -1.22 -1.33 -6.51
N VAL A 162 -1.02 -2.22 -7.46
CA VAL A 162 -2.09 -2.75 -8.32
C VAL A 162 -3.13 -3.51 -7.50
N LEU A 163 -2.69 -4.36 -6.57
CA LEU A 163 -3.61 -5.08 -5.67
C LEU A 163 -4.41 -4.11 -4.81
N ILE A 164 -3.77 -3.11 -4.19
CA ILE A 164 -4.46 -2.09 -3.38
C ILE A 164 -5.54 -1.37 -4.21
N PHE A 165 -5.21 -1.00 -5.45
CA PHE A 165 -6.19 -0.35 -6.35
C PHE A 165 -7.42 -1.23 -6.58
N PHE A 166 -7.24 -2.53 -6.86
CA PHE A 166 -8.36 -3.46 -7.03
C PHE A 166 -9.16 -3.66 -5.74
N TRP A 167 -8.50 -3.74 -4.59
CA TRP A 167 -9.18 -3.83 -3.28
C TRP A 167 -10.04 -2.59 -2.99
N CYS A 168 -9.52 -1.39 -3.29
CA CYS A 168 -10.28 -0.15 -3.15
C CYS A 168 -11.50 -0.13 -4.08
N LEU A 169 -11.34 -0.55 -5.34
CA LEU A 169 -12.43 -0.58 -6.30
C LEU A 169 -13.53 -1.58 -5.87
N ALA A 170 -13.14 -2.78 -5.42
CA ALA A 170 -14.06 -3.79 -4.92
C ALA A 170 -14.81 -3.31 -3.67
N PHE A 171 -14.12 -2.66 -2.74
CA PHE A 171 -14.74 -2.07 -1.55
C PHE A 171 -15.75 -0.98 -1.92
N LEU A 172 -15.39 -0.07 -2.83
CA LEU A 172 -16.28 0.99 -3.30
C LEU A 172 -17.53 0.40 -3.99
N TRP A 173 -17.35 -0.62 -4.83
CA TRP A 173 -18.45 -1.34 -5.46
C TRP A 173 -19.37 -2.03 -4.43
N GLY A 174 -18.78 -2.70 -3.44
CA GLY A 174 -19.52 -3.33 -2.35
C GLY A 174 -20.35 -2.31 -1.57
N LEU A 175 -19.78 -1.14 -1.27
CA LEU A 175 -20.49 -0.05 -0.59
C LEU A 175 -21.68 0.46 -1.41
N LEU A 176 -21.51 0.66 -2.72
CA LEU A 176 -22.59 1.09 -3.62
C LEU A 176 -23.74 0.07 -3.65
N ILE A 177 -23.42 -1.23 -3.72
CA ILE A 177 -24.44 -2.29 -3.68
C ILE A 177 -25.17 -2.29 -2.33
N LEU A 178 -24.46 -2.13 -1.21
CA LEU A 178 -25.06 -2.07 0.12
C LEU A 178 -25.99 -0.86 0.28
N LEU A 179 -25.58 0.32 -0.20
CA LEU A 179 -26.42 1.51 -0.19
C LEU A 179 -27.67 1.32 -1.05
N LYS A 180 -27.51 0.79 -2.28
CA LYS A 180 -28.64 0.47 -3.17
C LYS A 180 -29.59 -0.56 -2.54
N TYR A 181 -29.05 -1.56 -1.84
CA TYR A 181 -29.83 -2.54 -1.12
C TYR A 181 -30.61 -1.90 0.04
N ARG A 182 -29.96 -1.05 0.84
CA ARG A 182 -30.62 -0.33 1.94
C ARG A 182 -31.73 0.60 1.47
N TRP A 183 -31.51 1.35 0.39
CA TRP A 183 -32.55 2.21 -0.18
C TRP A 183 -33.75 1.42 -0.65
N ARG A 184 -33.55 0.36 -1.45
CA ARG A 184 -34.66 -0.50 -1.87
C ARG A 184 -35.40 -1.10 -0.69
N LYS A 185 -34.67 -1.52 0.35
CA LYS A 185 -35.28 -2.11 1.53
C LYS A 185 -36.18 -1.12 2.29
N LEU A 186 -35.74 0.14 2.40
CA LEU A 186 -36.52 1.20 3.03
C LEU A 186 -37.79 1.51 2.21
N GLU A 187 -37.67 1.58 0.89
CA GLU A 187 -38.79 1.84 -0.02
C GLU A 187 -39.83 0.70 0.03
N GLU A 188 -39.40 -0.56 0.07
CA GLU A 188 -40.29 -1.71 0.28
C GLU A 188 -41.03 -1.65 1.63
N GLU A 189 -40.36 -1.21 2.69
CA GLU A 189 -40.98 -1.08 4.02
C GLU A 189 -41.99 0.06 4.08
N GLU A 190 -41.70 1.20 3.43
CA GLU A 190 -42.64 2.31 3.31
C GLU A 190 -43.85 1.94 2.45
N GLN A 191 -43.65 1.30 1.29
CA GLN A 191 -44.74 0.83 0.44
C GLN A 191 -45.64 -0.17 1.17
N ALA A 192 -45.07 -1.13 1.89
CA ALA A 192 -45.84 -2.09 2.68
C ALA A 192 -46.64 -1.42 3.80
N MET A 193 -46.10 -0.36 4.41
CA MET A 193 -46.79 0.44 5.42
C MET A 193 -47.98 1.20 4.81
N TYR A 194 -47.79 1.90 3.68
CA TYR A 194 -48.88 2.62 3.00
C TYR A 194 -49.96 1.68 2.47
N GLU A 195 -49.59 0.52 1.92
CA GLU A 195 -50.55 -0.49 1.48
C GLU A 195 -51.37 -1.01 2.66
N MET A 196 -50.73 -1.20 3.83
CA MET A 196 -51.42 -1.63 5.04
C MET A 196 -52.39 -0.56 5.55
N VAL A 197 -51.96 0.70 5.57
CA VAL A 197 -52.80 1.86 5.94
C VAL A 197 -54.03 1.93 5.04
N LYS A 198 -53.86 1.79 3.72
CA LYS A 198 -54.97 1.80 2.77
C LYS A 198 -55.99 0.68 3.07
N LYS A 199 -55.51 -0.55 3.28
CA LYS A 199 -56.37 -1.70 3.64
C LYS A 199 -57.14 -1.47 4.94
N ILE A 200 -56.54 -0.81 5.93
CA ILE A 200 -57.22 -0.44 7.18
C ILE A 200 -58.32 0.58 6.90
N ILE A 201 -58.02 1.63 6.14
CA ILE A 201 -58.98 2.67 5.76
C ILE A 201 -60.17 2.05 5.04
N ASP A 202 -59.93 1.16 4.07
CA ASP A 202 -60.99 0.49 3.29
C ASP A 202 -61.93 -0.30 4.22
N VAL A 203 -61.41 -1.12 5.15
CA VAL A 203 -62.24 -1.88 6.10
C VAL A 203 -63.06 -0.99 7.03
N VAL A 204 -62.47 0.09 7.56
CA VAL A 204 -63.18 1.01 8.46
C VAL A 204 -64.23 1.82 7.68
N GLN A 205 -63.95 2.19 6.43
CA GLN A 205 -64.88 2.90 5.57
C GLN A 205 -66.05 1.99 5.15
N ASP A 206 -65.79 0.74 4.78
CA ASP A 206 -66.83 -0.23 4.42
C ASP A 206 -67.79 -0.47 5.60
N HIS A 207 -67.25 -0.69 6.80
CA HIS A 207 -68.06 -0.82 8.02
C HIS A 207 -68.87 0.46 8.34
N TYR A 208 -68.33 1.64 8.04
CA TYR A 208 -69.10 2.88 8.19
C TYR A 208 -70.28 2.95 7.21
N VAL A 209 -70.07 2.51 5.95
CA VAL A 209 -71.13 2.45 4.94
C VAL A 209 -72.20 1.41 5.31
N ASP A 210 -71.79 0.25 5.81
CA ASP A 210 -72.72 -0.80 6.26
C ASP A 210 -73.56 -0.34 7.46
N TRP A 211 -72.95 0.41 8.39
CA TRP A 211 -73.70 1.08 9.46
C TRP A 211 -74.69 2.12 8.93
N GLU A 212 -74.31 2.95 7.95
CA GLU A 212 -75.20 3.96 7.35
C GLU A 212 -76.40 3.33 6.61
N GLN A 213 -76.26 2.08 6.16
CA GLN A 213 -77.32 1.29 5.53
C GLN A 213 -78.15 0.45 6.52
N ASP A 214 -78.03 0.70 7.83
CA ASP A 214 -78.69 -0.04 8.91
C ASP A 214 -78.36 -1.56 8.95
N MET A 215 -77.28 -2.00 8.28
CA MET A 215 -76.81 -3.40 8.30
C MET A 215 -76.03 -3.72 9.58
N GLU A 216 -75.40 -2.72 10.18
CA GLU A 216 -74.64 -2.85 11.41
C GLU A 216 -75.15 -1.96 12.55
N ARG A 217 -74.94 -2.40 13.79
CA ARG A 217 -75.55 -1.78 14.97
C ARG A 217 -74.78 -0.58 15.51
N TYR A 218 -73.47 -0.50 15.28
CA TYR A 218 -72.60 0.49 15.92
C TYR A 218 -71.69 1.17 14.88
N PRO A 219 -71.34 2.47 15.05
CA PRO A 219 -70.51 3.23 14.10
C PRO A 219 -68.99 3.08 14.34
N TYR A 220 -68.55 2.03 15.04
CA TYR A 220 -67.14 1.84 15.42
C TYR A 220 -66.69 0.39 15.28
N VAL A 221 -65.41 0.19 14.97
CA VAL A 221 -64.79 -1.12 14.73
C VAL A 221 -63.65 -1.37 15.71
N GLY A 222 -63.57 -2.54 16.32
CA GLY A 222 -62.44 -2.91 17.19
C GLY A 222 -61.13 -3.05 16.41
N ILE A 223 -60.04 -2.44 16.90
CA ILE A 223 -58.71 -2.51 16.24
C ILE A 223 -58.23 -3.96 16.12
N LEU A 224 -58.51 -4.80 17.13
CA LEU A 224 -58.15 -6.21 17.10
C LEU A 224 -58.92 -6.97 16.01
N HIS A 225 -60.19 -6.64 15.78
CA HIS A 225 -61.00 -7.27 14.75
C HIS A 225 -60.45 -6.94 13.35
N VAL A 226 -60.16 -5.65 13.08
CA VAL A 226 -59.57 -5.23 11.80
C VAL A 226 -58.24 -5.92 11.55
N ARG A 227 -57.38 -6.04 12.57
CA ARG A 227 -56.10 -6.76 12.44
C ARG A 227 -56.31 -8.22 12.06
N ASP A 228 -57.26 -8.89 12.70
CA ASP A 228 -57.49 -10.31 12.50
C ASP A 228 -58.17 -10.61 11.16
N THR A 229 -58.95 -9.66 10.62
CA THR A 229 -59.48 -9.70 9.25
C THR A 229 -58.39 -9.49 8.20
N LEU A 230 -57.46 -8.55 8.43
CA LEU A 230 -56.43 -8.19 7.46
C LEU A 230 -55.19 -9.09 7.49
N ILE A 231 -54.84 -9.66 8.65
CA ILE A 231 -53.60 -10.41 8.86
C ILE A 231 -53.91 -11.84 9.33
N PRO A 232 -53.71 -12.86 8.47
CA PRO A 232 -53.91 -14.24 8.88
C PRO A 232 -52.92 -14.65 9.98
N PRO A 233 -53.27 -15.64 10.83
CA PRO A 233 -52.47 -16.02 12.00
C PRO A 233 -51.02 -16.42 11.66
N GLN A 234 -50.79 -16.96 10.46
CA GLN A 234 -49.47 -17.37 9.98
C GLN A 234 -48.51 -16.19 9.72
N SER A 235 -49.01 -15.03 9.27
CA SER A 235 -48.19 -13.86 8.92
C SER A 235 -48.08 -12.82 10.04
N ARG A 236 -48.83 -12.98 11.14
CA ARG A 236 -48.85 -12.02 12.28
C ARG A 236 -47.46 -11.62 12.77
N ARG A 237 -46.53 -12.57 12.94
CA ARG A 237 -45.17 -12.26 13.43
C ARG A 237 -44.38 -11.38 12.47
N ARG A 238 -44.50 -11.63 11.17
CA ARG A 238 -43.78 -10.88 10.12
C ARG A 238 -44.37 -9.49 9.92
N MET A 239 -45.70 -9.39 9.92
CA MET A 239 -46.40 -8.14 9.65
C MET A 239 -46.57 -7.25 10.87
N LYS A 240 -46.33 -7.75 12.10
CA LYS A 240 -46.47 -6.98 13.34
C LYS A 240 -45.78 -5.60 13.28
N ARG A 241 -44.53 -5.55 12.80
CA ARG A 241 -43.80 -4.27 12.69
C ARG A 241 -44.44 -3.29 11.73
N VAL A 242 -44.96 -3.79 10.61
CA VAL A 242 -45.65 -2.97 9.60
C VAL A 242 -47.00 -2.48 10.14
N TRP A 243 -47.73 -3.37 10.83
CA TRP A 243 -48.98 -3.05 11.50
C TRP A 243 -48.81 -1.96 12.55
N ASP A 244 -47.88 -2.14 13.50
CA ASP A 244 -47.66 -1.20 14.59
C ASP A 244 -47.29 0.21 14.04
N ARG A 245 -46.41 0.26 13.02
CA ARG A 245 -46.05 1.52 12.33
C ARG A 245 -47.21 2.13 11.55
N ALA A 246 -48.05 1.32 10.92
CA ALA A 246 -49.24 1.79 10.21
C ALA A 246 -50.29 2.39 11.16
N VAL A 247 -50.51 1.76 12.33
CA VAL A 247 -51.42 2.28 13.36
C VAL A 247 -50.91 3.61 13.92
N GLU A 248 -49.60 3.72 14.18
CA GLU A 248 -48.97 4.97 14.62
C GLU A 248 -49.08 6.08 13.55
N PHE A 249 -48.87 5.74 12.28
CA PHE A 249 -49.06 6.67 11.17
C PHE A 249 -50.52 7.15 11.05
N LEU A 250 -51.49 6.25 11.17
CA LEU A 250 -52.91 6.59 11.16
C LEU A 250 -53.26 7.56 12.30
N ALA A 251 -52.84 7.25 13.52
CA ALA A 251 -53.15 8.08 14.69
C ALA A 251 -52.53 9.49 14.62
N SER A 252 -51.39 9.65 13.95
CA SER A 252 -50.66 10.92 13.87
C SER A 252 -50.99 11.75 12.62
N ASN A 253 -51.31 11.10 11.49
CA ASN A 253 -51.38 11.78 10.20
C ASN A 253 -52.74 11.63 9.48
N GLU A 254 -53.60 10.68 9.87
CA GLU A 254 -54.89 10.47 9.24
C GLU A 254 -56.03 10.99 10.13
N SER A 255 -56.68 12.07 9.69
CA SER A 255 -57.74 12.73 10.47
C SER A 255 -59.12 12.10 10.32
N ARG A 256 -59.34 11.28 9.28
CA ARG A 256 -60.62 10.63 8.98
C ARG A 256 -60.96 9.46 9.90
N ILE A 257 -59.98 8.95 10.65
CA ILE A 257 -60.15 7.83 11.56
C ILE A 257 -59.73 8.29 12.95
N GLN A 258 -60.66 8.23 13.90
CA GLN A 258 -60.38 8.55 15.30
C GLN A 258 -60.24 7.24 16.10
N THR A 259 -59.15 7.14 16.88
CA THR A 259 -58.99 6.06 17.86
C THR A 259 -59.64 6.46 19.18
N GLU A 260 -60.65 5.70 19.59
CA GLU A 260 -61.38 5.90 20.85
C GLU A 260 -61.26 4.65 21.73
N SER A 261 -61.27 4.81 23.05
CA SER A 261 -61.40 3.68 23.99
C SER A 261 -62.86 3.50 24.37
N HIS A 262 -63.44 2.35 24.03
CA HIS A 262 -64.83 2.01 24.37
C HIS A 262 -64.88 0.79 25.28
N ARG A 263 -65.78 0.81 26.26
CA ARG A 263 -65.97 -0.30 27.18
C ARG A 263 -66.98 -1.30 26.60
N VAL A 264 -66.47 -2.36 25.99
CA VAL A 264 -67.27 -3.42 25.36
C VAL A 264 -67.27 -4.64 26.27
N ALA A 265 -68.46 -5.12 26.66
CA ALA A 265 -68.62 -6.28 27.56
C ALA A 265 -67.87 -6.17 28.92
N GLY A 266 -67.60 -4.95 29.39
CA GLY A 266 -66.95 -4.69 30.68
C GLY A 266 -65.43 -4.46 30.60
N GLU A 267 -64.81 -4.68 29.45
CA GLU A 267 -63.39 -4.42 29.16
C GLU A 267 -63.21 -3.18 28.29
N ASP A 268 -62.14 -2.42 28.53
CA ASP A 268 -61.79 -1.26 27.70
C ASP A 268 -61.06 -1.74 26.44
N MET A 269 -61.67 -1.50 25.28
CA MET A 269 -61.15 -1.87 23.97
C MET A 269 -60.90 -0.63 23.13
N LEU A 270 -59.77 -0.63 22.41
CA LEU A 270 -59.50 0.40 21.41
C LEU A 270 -60.32 0.13 20.16
N VAL A 271 -61.06 1.14 19.73
CA VAL A 271 -61.91 1.10 18.54
C VAL A 271 -61.54 2.25 17.60
N TRP A 272 -61.79 2.04 16.31
CA TRP A 272 -61.72 3.05 15.28
C TRP A 272 -63.11 3.52 14.89
N ARG A 273 -63.25 4.84 14.76
CA ARG A 273 -64.46 5.50 14.31
C ARG A 273 -64.16 6.36 13.09
N TRP A 274 -64.98 6.25 12.06
CA TRP A 274 -64.90 7.13 10.90
C TRP A 274 -65.46 8.51 11.24
N THR A 275 -64.66 9.55 11.03
CA THR A 275 -65.07 10.95 11.17
C THR A 275 -65.46 11.49 9.80
N LYS A 276 -66.74 11.84 9.63
CA LYS A 276 -67.16 12.58 8.46
C LYS A 276 -66.41 13.92 8.46
N PRO A 277 -65.78 14.36 7.35
CA PRO A 277 -65.23 15.70 7.27
C PRO A 277 -66.39 16.66 7.54
N SER A 278 -66.26 17.45 8.61
CA SER A 278 -67.25 18.46 8.93
C SER A 278 -67.27 19.46 7.78
N SER A 279 -68.29 19.39 6.91
CA SER A 279 -68.69 20.58 6.18
C SER A 279 -69.12 21.56 7.28
N PHE A 280 -68.22 22.47 7.63
CA PHE A 280 -68.43 23.47 8.65
C PHE A 280 -69.83 24.05 8.46
N SER A 281 -70.64 23.95 9.51
CA SER A 281 -72.03 24.37 9.54
C SER A 281 -72.11 25.89 9.43
N ASP A 282 -72.11 26.42 8.20
CA ASP A 282 -72.61 27.77 7.92
C ASP A 282 -74.13 27.74 7.96
N SER A 283 -74.71 27.68 9.16
CA SER A 283 -76.11 28.03 9.42
C SER A 283 -76.34 28.41 10.88
N GLU A 284 -75.62 29.43 11.34
CA GLU A 284 -76.11 30.36 12.36
C GLU A 284 -75.99 31.79 11.83
N ARG A 285 -77.04 32.26 11.13
CA ARG A 285 -77.62 33.59 11.35
C ARG A 285 -79.01 33.70 10.73
#